data_AF-A0AAN6XBC2-F1
#
_entry.id   AF-A0AAN6XBC2-F1
#
_cell.length_a   1.000
_cell.length_b   1.000
_cell.length_c   1.000
_cell.angle_alpha   90.00
_cell.angle_beta   90.00
_cell.angle_gamma   90.00
#
_symmetry.space_group_name_H-M   'P 1'
#
loop_
_entity.id
_entity.type
_entity.pdbx_description
1 polymer ?
#
loop_
_entity_poly.entity_id
_entity_poly.type
_entity_poly.pdbx_seq_one_letter_code
_entity_poly.pdbx_strand_id
1 'polypeptide(L)'
;WFSVLFTLVILLGVWGGLPATGAACKPDGTFSPFSDDYTWWSRASFFDITLKARPMSFAEVKAIDLAWDLVIGRAGQALLTWVSWKAFANYIAVVIQKRPVTISAYYMTFVQQETSLITIYHLIRELSSQNILGSKVVMAFVVFTLNFILVFPTIASAMTGYSGSTEAFVQNSNQEDYIKYSTFSLVEYVIHDGDRIGLTKDYIMSYRAPETLGGPLISQYDHMPFWDLHNLQGDKFQLQVEVWKYVRQYGFLSRFNSSSKWGDLDELPTPALNISAFYLPRLTGNAVTEPDNTMDEPAIAVAYGYDWQDPLTKEYPFRNKSKTTFASGNRIFTLDYVLENGSCQPISDKYQWGFSYLQLYIAINSLLLWSTGIYLIWLKAQFNLPLAQYDQVPQEWECVLHMSRELRKQLKQSGIRSVNQLTHLQLKDNVTAHLQGGQISFGAESETDVIITLRMGIWRWLRVHRLW
;
A
#
# COMPACT_ATOMS: atom_id res chain seq x y z
N TRP A 1 6.54 -5.39 18.51
CA TRP A 1 6.37 -6.03 17.18
C TRP A 1 4.90 -6.16 16.78
N PHE A 2 4.11 -7.04 17.42
CA PHE A 2 2.72 -7.30 17.02
C PHE A 2 1.84 -6.04 16.96
N SER A 3 1.88 -5.20 18.01
CA SER A 3 1.17 -3.93 18.03
C SER A 3 1.60 -2.99 16.89
N VAL A 4 2.87 -2.99 16.51
CA VAL A 4 3.38 -2.16 15.40
C VAL A 4 2.80 -2.62 14.08
N LEU A 5 2.82 -3.94 13.79
CA LEU A 5 2.23 -4.50 12.57
C LEU A 5 0.73 -4.19 12.50
N PHE A 6 0.01 -4.38 13.61
CA PHE A 6 -1.43 -4.11 13.64
C PHE A 6 -1.75 -2.63 13.40
N THR A 7 -1.01 -1.72 14.05
CA THR A 7 -1.12 -0.28 13.81
C THR A 7 -0.81 0.07 12.35
N LEU A 8 0.23 -0.52 11.75
CA LEU A 8 0.56 -0.28 10.34
C LEU A 8 -0.52 -0.75 9.37
N VAL A 9 -1.16 -1.91 9.62
CA VAL A 9 -2.31 -2.37 8.81
C VAL A 9 -3.45 -1.37 8.87
N ILE A 10 -3.79 -0.88 10.06
CA ILE A 10 -4.86 0.13 10.22
C ILE A 10 -4.47 1.42 9.51
N LEU A 11 -3.26 1.93 9.74
CA LEU A 11 -2.80 3.19 9.14
C LEU A 11 -2.81 3.11 7.61
N LEU A 12 -2.30 2.02 7.02
CA LEU A 12 -2.32 1.82 5.58
C LEU A 12 -3.76 1.66 5.06
N GLY A 13 -4.61 0.88 5.75
CA GLY A 13 -6.00 0.71 5.37
C GLY A 13 -6.78 2.03 5.37
N VAL A 14 -6.58 2.88 6.38
CA VAL A 14 -7.15 4.24 6.44
C VAL A 14 -6.57 5.12 5.34
N TRP A 15 -5.25 5.08 5.13
CA TRP A 15 -4.58 5.84 4.07
C TRP A 15 -5.11 5.49 2.67
N GLY A 16 -5.32 4.20 2.40
CA GLY A 16 -5.91 3.74 1.14
C GLY A 16 -7.36 4.20 0.94
N GLY A 17 -8.05 4.65 1.99
CA GLY A 17 -9.37 5.27 1.91
C GLY A 17 -9.33 6.77 1.64
N LEU A 18 -8.16 7.41 1.75
CA LEU A 18 -7.99 8.82 1.39
C LEU A 18 -7.83 8.95 -0.14
N PRO A 19 -8.34 10.04 -0.74
CA PRO A 19 -8.06 10.33 -2.13
C PRO A 19 -6.54 10.41 -2.33
N ALA A 20 -6.03 9.72 -3.35
CA ALA A 20 -4.62 9.81 -3.68
C ALA A 20 -4.30 11.26 -4.03
N THR A 21 -3.34 11.86 -3.33
CA THR A 21 -2.94 13.25 -3.58
C THR A 21 -2.48 13.36 -5.03
N GLY A 22 -3.27 14.09 -5.81
CA GLY A 22 -3.18 14.09 -7.26
C GLY A 22 -1.92 14.79 -7.73
N ALA A 23 -1.09 14.07 -8.48
CA ALA A 23 -0.24 14.68 -9.48
C ALA A 23 -0.87 14.37 -10.85
N ALA A 24 -0.55 15.19 -11.85
CA ALA A 24 -0.97 14.92 -13.22
C ALA A 24 -0.31 13.64 -13.77
N CYS A 25 0.91 13.33 -13.30
CA CYS A 25 1.54 12.05 -13.56
C CYS A 25 1.12 11.01 -12.55
N LYS A 26 0.42 9.99 -13.04
CA LYS A 26 -0.04 8.88 -12.23
C LYS A 26 1.09 7.86 -12.01
N PRO A 27 1.01 7.03 -10.95
CA PRO A 27 2.03 6.02 -10.68
C PRO A 27 2.24 5.01 -11.81
N ASP A 28 1.20 4.75 -12.61
CA ASP A 28 1.24 3.87 -13.81
C ASP A 28 1.91 4.51 -15.03
N GLY A 29 2.42 5.73 -14.89
CA GLY A 29 3.09 6.49 -15.96
C GLY A 29 2.14 7.22 -16.90
N THR A 30 0.82 7.11 -16.69
CA THR A 30 -0.16 7.86 -17.49
C THR A 30 -0.23 9.31 -17.06
N PHE A 31 -0.50 10.18 -18.03
CA PHE A 31 -0.83 11.57 -17.77
C PHE A 31 -2.36 11.71 -17.65
N SER A 32 -2.82 12.28 -16.55
CA SER A 32 -4.22 12.69 -16.39
C SER A 32 -4.31 13.90 -15.45
N PRO A 33 -4.93 15.02 -15.90
CA PRO A 33 -5.15 16.20 -15.08
C PRO A 33 -6.27 15.99 -14.04
N PHE A 34 -6.93 14.84 -14.04
CA PHE A 34 -8.01 14.56 -13.11
C PHE A 34 -7.49 14.09 -11.75
N SER A 35 -7.98 14.68 -10.66
CA SER A 35 -7.59 14.29 -9.29
C SER A 35 -8.08 12.89 -8.92
N ASP A 36 -9.23 12.47 -9.45
CA ASP A 36 -10.00 11.32 -8.95
C ASP A 36 -9.81 10.05 -9.78
N ASP A 37 -9.01 10.11 -10.86
CA ASP A 37 -8.76 8.98 -11.76
C ASP A 37 -7.96 7.85 -11.11
N TYR A 38 -7.32 8.12 -9.97
CA TYR A 38 -6.40 7.20 -9.33
C TYR A 38 -6.79 6.88 -7.88
N THR A 39 -6.82 5.59 -7.57
CA THR A 39 -7.04 5.08 -6.21
C THR A 39 -5.87 4.20 -5.80
N TRP A 40 -5.51 4.22 -4.52
CA TRP A 40 -4.44 3.39 -3.96
C TRP A 40 -4.66 1.88 -4.15
N TRP A 41 -5.92 1.47 -4.37
CA TRP A 41 -6.33 0.08 -4.59
C TRP A 41 -6.36 -0.33 -6.07
N SER A 42 -5.91 0.54 -6.98
CA SER A 42 -5.87 0.24 -8.41
C SER A 42 -4.94 -0.94 -8.70
N ARG A 43 -5.50 -2.00 -9.32
CA ARG A 43 -4.74 -3.20 -9.71
C ARG A 43 -3.67 -2.91 -10.77
N ALA A 44 -3.85 -1.88 -11.58
CA ALA A 44 -2.87 -1.46 -12.58
C ALA A 44 -1.52 -1.10 -11.90
N SER A 45 -1.58 -0.54 -10.69
CA SER A 45 -0.41 -0.14 -9.92
C SER A 45 0.10 -1.17 -8.93
N PHE A 46 -0.20 -2.45 -9.16
CA PHE A 46 0.34 -3.51 -8.30
C PHE A 46 1.88 -3.52 -8.31
N PHE A 47 2.50 -3.32 -9.47
CA PHE A 47 3.96 -3.30 -9.62
C PHE A 47 4.56 -1.88 -9.64
N ASP A 48 3.73 -0.85 -9.54
CA ASP A 48 4.21 0.53 -9.57
C ASP A 48 4.62 1.02 -8.18
N ILE A 49 5.56 1.94 -8.16
CA ILE A 49 5.98 2.63 -6.94
C ILE A 49 5.00 3.78 -6.70
N THR A 50 4.08 3.58 -5.77
CA THR A 50 3.01 4.54 -5.46
C THR A 50 3.38 5.43 -4.27
N LEU A 51 4.13 4.90 -3.31
CA LEU A 51 4.66 5.64 -2.16
C LEU A 51 6.11 6.03 -2.44
N LYS A 52 6.29 7.14 -3.14
CA LYS A 52 7.61 7.64 -3.57
C LYS A 52 8.24 8.52 -2.49
N ALA A 53 9.53 8.33 -2.24
CA ALA A 53 10.34 9.26 -1.47
C ALA A 53 10.71 10.50 -2.32
N ARG A 54 11.45 11.42 -1.72
CA ARG A 54 11.99 12.59 -2.41
C ARG A 54 12.92 12.18 -3.58
N PRO A 55 13.06 13.01 -4.63
CA PRO A 55 14.04 12.78 -5.69
C PRO A 55 15.47 12.68 -5.14
N MET A 56 16.21 11.69 -5.63
CA MET A 56 17.57 11.31 -5.24
C MET A 56 18.40 10.95 -6.50
N SER A 57 19.71 10.84 -6.35
CA SER A 57 20.59 10.37 -7.42
C SER A 57 20.45 8.85 -7.64
N PHE A 58 20.87 8.36 -8.81
CA PHE A 58 20.86 6.94 -9.14
C PHE A 58 21.63 6.08 -8.12
N ALA A 59 22.81 6.56 -7.70
CA ALA A 59 23.67 5.84 -6.77
C ALA A 59 23.01 5.69 -5.39
N GLU A 60 22.34 6.74 -4.91
CA GLU A 60 21.64 6.72 -3.62
C GLU A 60 20.46 5.74 -3.64
N VAL A 61 19.57 5.81 -4.64
CA VAL A 61 18.43 4.90 -4.69
C VAL A 61 18.86 3.44 -4.82
N LYS A 62 19.91 3.17 -5.60
CA LYS A 62 20.44 1.82 -5.78
C LYS A 62 21.11 1.29 -4.51
N ALA A 63 21.78 2.15 -3.74
CA ALA A 63 22.34 1.77 -2.45
C ALA A 63 21.24 1.45 -1.42
N ILE A 64 20.17 2.25 -1.38
CA ILE A 64 19.01 2.01 -0.50
C ILE A 64 18.33 0.68 -0.87
N ASP A 65 18.07 0.45 -2.15
CA ASP A 65 17.43 -0.77 -2.66
C ASP A 65 18.25 -2.02 -2.32
N LEU A 66 19.57 -1.97 -2.57
CA LEU A 66 20.49 -3.05 -2.21
C LEU A 66 20.53 -3.30 -0.69
N ALA A 67 20.57 -2.23 0.12
CA ALA A 67 20.56 -2.35 1.58
C ALA A 67 19.26 -2.96 2.09
N TRP A 68 18.12 -2.58 1.50
CA TRP A 68 16.81 -3.13 1.82
C TRP A 68 16.74 -4.63 1.51
N ASP A 69 17.14 -5.05 0.31
CA ASP A 69 17.11 -6.46 -0.08
C ASP A 69 18.04 -7.33 0.78
N LEU A 70 19.20 -6.80 1.16
CA LEU A 70 20.14 -7.51 2.01
C LEU A 70 19.63 -7.62 3.46
N VAL A 71 19.26 -6.48 4.06
CA VAL A 71 18.90 -6.43 5.49
C VAL A 71 17.48 -6.94 5.70
N ILE A 72 16.50 -6.35 5.02
CA ILE A 72 15.09 -6.73 5.21
C ILE A 72 14.80 -8.04 4.50
N GLY A 73 15.26 -8.22 3.25
CA GLY A 73 15.03 -9.46 2.52
C GLY A 73 15.77 -10.66 3.14
N ARG A 74 17.10 -10.67 3.11
CA ARG A 74 17.90 -11.85 3.52
C ARG A 74 18.02 -11.99 5.03
N ALA A 75 18.39 -10.94 5.76
CA ALA A 75 18.50 -11.05 7.22
C ALA A 75 17.11 -11.25 7.87
N GLY A 76 16.06 -10.62 7.32
CA GLY A 76 14.68 -10.90 7.71
C GLY A 76 14.28 -12.36 7.47
N GLN A 77 14.60 -12.95 6.31
CA GLN A 77 14.36 -14.37 6.05
C GLN A 77 15.06 -15.28 7.08
N ALA A 78 16.32 -15.00 7.40
CA ALA A 78 17.08 -15.75 8.40
C ALA A 78 16.43 -15.65 9.78
N LEU A 79 15.97 -14.46 10.17
CA LEU A 79 15.26 -14.25 11.43
C LEU A 79 13.92 -15.00 11.47
N LEU A 80 13.10 -14.91 10.42
CA LEU A 80 11.83 -15.64 10.32
C LEU A 80 12.04 -17.15 10.43
N THR A 81 13.08 -17.66 9.78
CA THR A 81 13.51 -19.07 9.84
C THR A 81 13.87 -19.47 11.26
N TRP A 82 14.74 -18.69 11.93
CA TRP A 82 15.19 -18.97 13.28
C TRP A 82 14.04 -18.97 14.30
N VAL A 83 13.16 -17.97 14.26
CA VAL A 83 11.99 -17.89 15.16
C VAL A 83 11.03 -19.04 14.91
N SER A 84 10.74 -19.33 13.63
CA SER A 84 9.82 -20.41 13.25
C SER A 84 10.36 -21.77 13.65
N TRP A 85 11.66 -22.00 13.44
CA TRP A 85 12.35 -23.20 13.90
C TRP A 85 12.20 -23.42 15.41
N LYS A 86 12.49 -22.39 16.22
CA LYS A 86 12.35 -22.50 17.69
C LYS A 86 10.92 -22.84 18.11
N ALA A 87 9.92 -22.22 17.51
CA ALA A 87 8.52 -22.49 17.81
C ALA A 87 8.09 -23.91 17.39
N PHE A 88 8.47 -24.34 16.18
CA PHE A 88 8.12 -25.66 15.65
C PHE A 88 8.85 -26.79 16.38
N ALA A 89 10.13 -26.64 16.71
CA ALA A 89 10.88 -27.65 17.47
C ALA A 89 10.23 -27.92 18.83
N ASN A 90 9.87 -26.86 19.55
CA ASN A 90 9.15 -26.96 20.83
C ASN A 90 7.78 -27.64 20.68
N TYR A 91 7.04 -27.29 19.62
CA TYR A 91 5.74 -27.89 19.36
C TYR A 91 5.84 -29.38 18.99
N ILE A 92 6.80 -29.74 18.14
CA ILE A 92 7.01 -31.13 17.70
C ILE A 92 7.45 -32.00 18.89
N ALA A 93 8.29 -31.49 19.80
CA ALA A 93 8.68 -32.21 21.01
C ALA A 93 7.48 -32.62 21.87
N VAL A 94 6.53 -31.69 22.08
CA VAL A 94 5.26 -31.96 22.78
C VAL A 94 4.42 -33.02 22.06
N VAL A 95 4.42 -32.99 20.73
CA VAL A 95 3.65 -33.95 19.93
C VAL A 95 4.26 -35.36 20.01
N ILE A 96 5.58 -35.49 19.94
CA ILE A 96 6.29 -36.80 20.00
C ILE A 96 6.11 -37.49 21.35
N GLN A 97 5.95 -36.73 22.43
CA GLN A 97 5.62 -37.29 23.74
C GLN A 97 4.25 -37.98 23.75
N LYS A 98 3.29 -37.48 22.96
CA LYS A 98 1.91 -37.98 22.96
C LYS A 98 1.62 -38.95 21.80
N ARG A 99 2.40 -38.89 20.72
CA ARG A 99 2.25 -39.75 19.56
C ARG A 99 3.61 -40.26 19.08
N PRO A 100 3.78 -41.58 18.93
CA PRO A 100 5.01 -42.11 18.36
C PRO A 100 5.20 -41.57 16.94
N VAL A 101 6.40 -41.12 16.63
CA VAL A 101 6.80 -40.61 15.31
C VAL A 101 7.80 -41.55 14.67
N THR A 102 7.77 -41.70 13.34
CA THR A 102 8.72 -42.55 12.62
C THR A 102 10.16 -42.10 12.86
N ILE A 103 11.11 -43.05 12.95
CA ILE A 103 12.54 -42.73 13.19
C ILE A 103 13.09 -41.81 12.10
N SER A 104 12.64 -41.97 10.85
CA SER A 104 12.99 -41.09 9.72
C SER A 104 12.59 -39.64 9.97
N ALA A 105 11.33 -39.37 10.33
CA ALA A 105 10.86 -38.04 10.66
C ALA A 105 11.62 -37.44 11.86
N TYR A 106 11.90 -38.23 12.90
CA TYR A 106 12.67 -37.79 14.05
C TYR A 106 14.10 -37.38 13.67
N TYR A 107 14.77 -38.22 12.88
CA TYR A 107 16.13 -37.95 12.38
C TYR A 107 16.17 -36.69 11.50
N MET A 108 15.24 -36.54 10.55
CA MET A 108 15.16 -35.36 9.70
C MET A 108 14.83 -34.07 10.48
N THR A 109 14.10 -34.18 11.58
CA THR A 109 13.68 -33.00 12.36
C THR A 109 14.70 -32.60 13.42
N PHE A 110 15.40 -33.53 14.08
CA PHE A 110 16.27 -33.20 15.22
C PHE A 110 17.76 -33.44 14.97
N VAL A 111 18.12 -34.22 13.95
CA VAL A 111 19.51 -34.63 13.69
C VAL A 111 20.05 -34.04 12.39
N GLN A 112 19.26 -34.01 11.32
CA GLN A 112 19.67 -33.44 10.04
C GLN A 112 19.36 -31.94 10.01
N GLN A 113 20.35 -31.10 10.28
CA GLN A 113 20.21 -29.63 10.31
C GLN A 113 20.20 -28.98 8.91
N GLU A 114 20.29 -29.75 7.84
CA GLU A 114 20.38 -29.22 6.48
C GLU A 114 18.99 -28.86 5.92
N THR A 115 18.77 -27.56 5.69
CA THR A 115 17.57 -27.02 5.05
C THR A 115 17.62 -27.24 3.54
N SER A 116 17.29 -28.45 3.10
CA SER A 116 17.05 -28.77 1.68
C SER A 116 15.56 -28.76 1.36
N LEU A 117 15.21 -28.34 0.13
CA LEU A 117 13.84 -28.43 -0.41
C LEU A 117 13.29 -29.86 -0.36
N ILE A 118 14.18 -30.86 -0.49
CA ILE A 118 13.84 -32.28 -0.40
C ILE A 118 13.46 -32.64 1.04
N THR A 119 14.20 -32.15 2.03
CA THR A 119 13.90 -32.33 3.45
C THR A 119 12.56 -31.70 3.80
N ILE A 120 12.29 -30.49 3.30
CA ILE A 120 10.99 -29.79 3.50
C ILE A 120 9.85 -30.59 2.89
N TYR A 121 9.99 -31.07 1.65
CA TYR A 121 8.98 -31.89 0.99
C TYR A 121 8.70 -33.20 1.75
N HIS A 122 9.75 -33.91 2.17
CA HIS A 122 9.60 -35.15 2.93
C HIS A 122 8.93 -34.89 4.29
N LEU A 123 9.35 -33.85 4.98
CA LEU A 123 8.79 -33.46 6.27
C LEU A 123 7.32 -33.06 6.13
N ILE A 124 6.94 -32.27 5.11
CA ILE A 124 5.53 -31.97 4.79
C ILE A 124 4.76 -33.26 4.49
N ARG A 125 5.27 -34.12 3.60
CA ARG A 125 4.60 -35.36 3.20
C ARG A 125 4.34 -36.27 4.40
N GLU A 126 5.35 -36.46 5.25
CA GLU A 126 5.30 -37.37 6.39
C GLU A 126 4.41 -36.81 7.51
N LEU A 127 4.50 -35.51 7.79
CA LEU A 127 3.58 -34.81 8.70
C LEU A 127 2.12 -34.89 8.21
N SER A 128 1.90 -34.77 6.90
CA SER A 128 0.57 -34.83 6.27
C SER A 128 -0.03 -36.22 6.20
N SER A 129 0.75 -37.23 5.78
CA SER A 129 0.24 -38.59 5.63
C SER A 129 -0.11 -39.24 6.97
N GLN A 130 0.62 -38.90 8.04
CA GLN A 130 0.47 -39.54 9.35
C GLN A 130 -0.37 -38.72 10.35
N ASN A 131 -0.92 -37.56 9.98
CA ASN A 131 -1.69 -36.67 10.88
C ASN A 131 -0.97 -36.39 12.21
N ILE A 132 0.37 -36.28 12.17
CA ILE A 132 1.23 -36.27 13.37
C ILE A 132 0.85 -35.12 14.31
N LEU A 133 0.60 -33.92 13.76
CA LEU A 133 0.28 -32.72 14.54
C LEU A 133 -1.13 -32.72 15.15
N GLY A 134 -1.94 -33.75 14.86
CA GLY A 134 -3.31 -33.91 15.36
C GLY A 134 -4.33 -32.90 14.83
N SER A 135 -3.91 -31.94 14.00
CA SER A 135 -4.78 -30.90 13.43
C SER A 135 -4.37 -30.54 12.01
N LYS A 136 -5.32 -30.58 11.07
CA LYS A 136 -5.15 -30.12 9.69
C LYS A 136 -4.83 -28.62 9.61
N VAL A 137 -5.32 -27.82 10.57
CA VAL A 137 -5.09 -26.37 10.62
C VAL A 137 -3.63 -26.05 10.93
N VAL A 138 -3.04 -26.72 11.91
CA VAL A 138 -1.62 -26.50 12.27
C VAL A 138 -0.71 -26.92 11.12
N MET A 139 -1.04 -28.02 10.45
CA MET A 139 -0.31 -28.50 9.29
C MET A 139 -0.37 -27.51 8.11
N ALA A 140 -1.56 -27.00 7.77
CA ALA A 140 -1.70 -25.97 6.75
C ALA A 140 -0.89 -24.71 7.09
N PHE A 141 -0.86 -24.31 8.38
CA PHE A 141 -0.07 -23.19 8.83
C PHE A 141 1.46 -23.43 8.74
N VAL A 142 1.94 -24.64 9.04
CA VAL A 142 3.35 -25.01 8.86
C VAL A 142 3.75 -24.93 7.39
N VAL A 143 2.91 -25.48 6.49
CA VAL A 143 3.14 -25.40 5.03
C VAL A 143 3.13 -23.94 4.57
N PHE A 144 2.16 -23.14 5.01
CA PHE A 144 2.13 -21.70 4.73
C PHE A 144 3.42 -21.01 5.19
N THR A 145 3.86 -21.28 6.42
CA THR A 145 5.06 -20.66 7.00
C THR A 145 6.32 -21.00 6.21
N LEU A 146 6.49 -22.27 5.82
CA LEU A 146 7.64 -22.72 5.04
C LEU A 146 7.67 -22.05 3.66
N ASN A 147 6.53 -21.99 2.97
CA ASN A 147 6.43 -21.28 1.70
C ASN A 147 6.67 -19.78 1.89
N PHE A 148 6.03 -19.15 2.88
CA PHE A 148 6.18 -17.73 3.16
C PHE A 148 7.64 -17.35 3.42
N ILE A 149 8.36 -18.10 4.25
CA ILE A 149 9.80 -17.90 4.49
C ILE A 149 10.60 -18.04 3.20
N LEU A 150 10.28 -19.01 2.34
CA LEU A 150 10.98 -19.23 1.07
C LEU A 150 10.84 -18.03 0.13
N VAL A 151 9.62 -17.53 -0.07
CA VAL A 151 9.33 -16.38 -0.96
C VAL A 151 9.54 -15.01 -0.29
N PHE A 152 9.81 -14.95 1.01
CA PHE A 152 9.91 -13.69 1.74
C PHE A 152 10.93 -12.70 1.13
N PRO A 153 12.17 -13.07 0.74
CA PRO A 153 13.09 -12.14 0.08
C PRO A 153 12.53 -11.59 -1.23
N THR A 154 11.83 -12.43 -1.99
CA THR A 154 11.21 -12.03 -3.26
C THR A 154 10.08 -11.04 -3.03
N ILE A 155 9.23 -11.29 -2.03
CA ILE A 155 8.16 -10.34 -1.62
C ILE A 155 8.78 -9.03 -1.15
N ALA A 156 9.84 -9.10 -0.35
CA ALA A 156 10.52 -7.93 0.21
C ALA A 156 11.16 -7.04 -0.87
N SER A 157 11.75 -7.66 -1.88
CA SER A 157 12.31 -6.97 -3.05
C SER A 157 11.22 -6.42 -3.96
N ALA A 158 10.17 -7.19 -4.23
CA ALA A 158 9.09 -6.78 -5.12
C ALA A 158 8.26 -5.59 -4.58
N MET A 159 8.09 -5.49 -3.26
CA MET A 159 7.32 -4.40 -2.65
C MET A 159 8.04 -3.04 -2.69
N THR A 160 9.34 -3.03 -2.99
CA THR A 160 10.16 -1.83 -3.11
C THR A 160 10.74 -1.69 -4.51
N GLY A 161 11.22 -0.52 -4.82
CA GLY A 161 12.03 -0.31 -6.00
C GLY A 161 12.33 1.15 -6.21
N TYR A 162 12.92 1.46 -7.36
CA TYR A 162 13.14 2.83 -7.79
C TYR A 162 12.75 3.02 -9.26
N SER A 163 12.27 4.22 -9.57
CA SER A 163 11.99 4.65 -10.93
C SER A 163 12.52 6.06 -11.16
N GLY A 164 12.66 6.46 -12.43
CA GLY A 164 12.97 7.85 -12.76
C GLY A 164 11.89 8.78 -12.23
N SER A 165 12.29 9.91 -11.66
CA SER A 165 11.33 10.94 -11.24
C SER A 165 10.67 11.51 -12.47
N THR A 166 9.34 11.50 -12.53
CA THR A 166 8.58 11.95 -13.70
C THR A 166 7.94 13.31 -13.44
N GLU A 167 7.99 14.16 -14.45
CA GLU A 167 7.25 15.42 -14.51
C GLU A 167 6.26 15.37 -15.68
N ALA A 168 5.15 16.09 -15.54
CA ALA A 168 4.13 16.19 -16.57
C ALA A 168 4.47 17.29 -17.58
N PHE A 169 4.33 16.98 -18.87
CA PHE A 169 4.57 17.89 -19.98
C PHE A 169 3.43 17.81 -20.99
N VAL A 170 3.15 18.94 -21.64
CA VAL A 170 2.19 19.02 -22.76
C VAL A 170 2.96 19.50 -23.99
N GLN A 171 2.81 18.80 -25.10
CA GLN A 171 3.45 19.18 -26.36
C GLN A 171 2.89 20.51 -26.87
N ASN A 172 3.75 21.39 -27.37
CA ASN A 172 3.37 22.65 -27.99
C ASN A 172 2.80 22.41 -29.39
N SER A 173 2.07 23.38 -29.94
CA SER A 173 1.42 23.28 -31.26
C SER A 173 2.39 23.09 -32.42
N ASN A 174 3.66 23.44 -32.23
CA ASN A 174 4.73 23.23 -33.22
C ASN A 174 5.35 21.81 -33.16
N GLN A 175 4.86 20.93 -32.27
CA GLN A 175 5.33 19.55 -32.05
C GLN A 175 6.80 19.37 -31.63
N GLU A 176 7.64 20.40 -31.64
CA GLU A 176 9.05 20.30 -31.27
C GLU A 176 9.33 20.64 -29.79
N ASP A 177 8.49 21.49 -29.18
CA ASP A 177 8.68 21.96 -27.80
C ASP A 177 7.70 21.32 -26.82
N TYR A 178 8.15 21.12 -25.57
CA TYR A 178 7.32 20.65 -24.46
C TYR A 178 7.16 21.72 -23.39
N ILE A 179 5.93 21.97 -22.97
CA ILE A 179 5.59 22.92 -21.91
C ILE A 179 5.35 22.12 -20.63
N LYS A 180 6.06 22.49 -19.55
CA LYS A 180 5.84 21.88 -18.23
C LYS A 180 4.41 22.09 -17.75
N TYR A 181 3.71 21.03 -17.36
CA TYR A 181 2.33 21.10 -16.92
C TYR A 181 2.14 21.95 -15.66
N SER A 182 3.15 22.00 -14.79
CA SER A 182 3.17 22.87 -13.60
C SER A 182 3.06 24.37 -13.90
N THR A 183 3.36 24.79 -15.14
CA THR A 183 3.21 26.19 -15.56
C THR A 183 1.80 26.55 -15.98
N PHE A 184 0.96 25.53 -16.24
CA PHE A 184 -0.43 25.73 -16.64
C PHE A 184 -1.27 26.24 -15.48
N SER A 185 -2.37 26.89 -15.84
CA SER A 185 -3.36 27.44 -14.93
C SER A 185 -4.74 27.18 -15.51
N LEU A 186 -5.76 27.02 -14.67
CA LEU A 186 -7.12 26.81 -15.11
C LEU A 186 -7.74 28.17 -15.49
N VAL A 187 -8.29 28.30 -16.70
CA VAL A 187 -8.91 29.56 -17.15
C VAL A 187 -10.32 29.66 -16.59
N GLU A 188 -10.59 30.75 -15.88
CA GLU A 188 -11.93 31.07 -15.37
C GLU A 188 -12.65 32.02 -16.32
N TYR A 189 -12.02 33.16 -16.63
CA TYR A 189 -12.58 34.22 -17.46
C TYR A 189 -11.56 34.74 -18.46
N VAL A 190 -12.07 35.23 -19.58
CA VAL A 190 -11.31 36.04 -20.55
C VAL A 190 -12.07 37.33 -20.76
N ILE A 191 -11.41 38.45 -20.46
CA ILE A 191 -11.91 39.80 -20.74
C ILE A 191 -11.29 40.19 -22.08
N HIS A 192 -12.11 40.33 -23.12
CA HIS A 192 -11.66 40.60 -24.51
C HIS A 192 -11.43 42.09 -24.81
N ASP A 193 -11.86 42.96 -23.88
CA ASP A 193 -11.73 44.40 -23.93
C ASP A 193 -11.18 44.96 -22.60
N GLY A 194 -10.21 44.25 -22.04
CA GLY A 194 -9.57 44.58 -20.76
C GLY A 194 -8.81 45.91 -20.76
N ASP A 195 -8.44 46.44 -21.93
CA ASP A 195 -7.81 47.75 -22.09
C ASP A 195 -8.67 48.90 -21.58
N ARG A 196 -10.00 48.73 -21.58
CA ARG A 196 -10.97 49.69 -21.04
C ARG A 196 -10.90 49.86 -19.53
N ILE A 197 -10.31 48.88 -18.84
CA ILE A 197 -10.11 48.85 -17.39
C ILE A 197 -8.62 48.80 -17.02
N GLY A 198 -7.73 49.18 -17.95
CA GLY A 198 -6.29 49.23 -17.71
C GLY A 198 -5.57 47.88 -17.72
N LEU A 199 -6.21 46.82 -18.21
CA LEU A 199 -5.63 45.50 -18.41
C LEU A 199 -5.18 45.31 -19.88
N THR A 200 -4.61 44.15 -20.19
CA THR A 200 -4.39 43.76 -21.59
C THR A 200 -5.73 43.52 -22.28
N LYS A 201 -5.81 43.82 -23.59
CA LYS A 201 -7.02 43.63 -24.39
C LYS A 201 -7.68 42.27 -24.17
N ASP A 202 -6.94 41.18 -24.40
CA ASP A 202 -7.37 39.81 -24.06
C ASP A 202 -6.73 39.38 -22.74
N TYR A 203 -7.27 39.86 -21.62
CA TYR A 203 -6.78 39.50 -20.30
C TYR A 203 -7.34 38.15 -19.87
N ILE A 204 -6.44 37.18 -19.68
CA ILE A 204 -6.78 35.83 -19.21
C ILE A 204 -6.75 35.82 -17.68
N MET A 205 -7.91 35.62 -17.08
CA MET A 205 -8.03 35.34 -15.67
C MET A 205 -7.98 33.83 -15.45
N SER A 206 -6.96 33.40 -14.71
CA SER A 206 -6.71 31.99 -14.46
C SER A 206 -6.28 31.75 -13.03
N TYR A 207 -6.72 30.63 -12.47
CA TYR A 207 -6.21 30.13 -11.19
C TYR A 207 -5.01 29.21 -11.41
N ARG A 208 -3.92 29.43 -10.67
CA ARG A 208 -2.72 28.59 -10.69
C ARG A 208 -2.65 27.78 -9.40
N ALA A 209 -2.59 26.45 -9.54
CA ALA A 209 -2.37 25.55 -8.42
C ALA A 209 -0.97 25.75 -7.80
N PRO A 210 -0.80 25.45 -6.50
CA PRO A 210 0.51 25.41 -5.86
C PRO A 210 1.53 24.57 -6.66
N GLU A 211 2.78 25.03 -6.74
CA GLU A 211 3.86 24.31 -7.44
C GLU A 211 4.06 22.88 -6.89
N THR A 212 3.69 22.64 -5.64
CA THR A 212 3.77 21.35 -4.96
C THR A 212 2.87 20.26 -5.57
N LEU A 213 1.84 20.62 -6.34
CA LEU A 213 0.92 19.68 -6.99
C LEU A 213 1.34 19.32 -8.43
N GLY A 214 2.39 19.96 -8.97
CA GLY A 214 2.89 19.66 -10.30
C GLY A 214 1.98 20.12 -11.46
N GLY A 215 0.95 20.93 -11.18
CA GLY A 215 0.04 21.52 -12.15
C GLY A 215 -1.40 21.64 -11.63
N PRO A 216 -2.29 22.29 -12.39
CA PRO A 216 -3.70 22.40 -12.05
C PRO A 216 -4.38 21.02 -12.13
N LEU A 217 -5.24 20.70 -11.17
CA LEU A 217 -5.99 19.44 -11.17
C LEU A 217 -7.48 19.74 -11.22
N ILE A 218 -8.23 18.86 -11.90
CA ILE A 218 -9.67 18.96 -12.00
C ILE A 218 -10.32 17.71 -11.39
N SER A 219 -11.42 17.87 -10.65
CA SER A 219 -12.17 16.69 -10.18
C SER A 219 -12.83 16.00 -11.35
N GLN A 220 -13.11 14.69 -11.27
CA GLN A 220 -14.03 14.03 -12.20
C GLN A 220 -15.45 14.58 -12.06
N TYR A 221 -15.83 15.00 -10.86
CA TYR A 221 -17.14 15.54 -10.52
C TYR A 221 -17.23 17.04 -10.82
N ASP A 222 -18.45 17.59 -10.78
CA ASP A 222 -18.70 19.02 -11.10
C ASP A 222 -18.22 20.00 -10.03
N HIS A 223 -17.47 19.57 -9.01
CA HIS A 223 -16.97 20.45 -7.95
C HIS A 223 -15.47 20.69 -8.10
N MET A 224 -15.01 21.88 -7.70
CA MET A 224 -13.58 22.16 -7.61
C MET A 224 -13.01 21.50 -6.35
N PRO A 225 -11.84 20.85 -6.40
CA PRO A 225 -11.17 20.36 -5.20
C PRO A 225 -10.93 21.52 -4.22
N PHE A 226 -11.45 21.41 -3.01
CA PHE A 226 -11.43 22.44 -1.95
C PHE A 226 -10.04 23.05 -1.66
N TRP A 227 -8.97 22.30 -1.93
CA TRP A 227 -7.58 22.66 -1.62
C TRP A 227 -6.98 23.72 -2.57
N ASP A 228 -7.61 23.96 -3.71
CA ASP A 228 -7.18 24.98 -4.68
C ASP A 228 -7.73 26.38 -4.41
N LEU A 229 -8.57 26.58 -3.38
CA LEU A 229 -9.15 27.92 -3.14
C LEU A 229 -8.40 28.78 -2.11
N HIS A 230 -7.40 28.23 -1.41
CA HIS A 230 -6.83 28.89 -0.22
C HIS A 230 -5.70 29.90 -0.47
N ASN A 231 -5.22 30.08 -1.71
CA ASN A 231 -4.00 30.86 -1.97
C ASN A 231 -4.17 32.11 -2.85
N LEU A 232 -5.41 32.57 -3.06
CA LEU A 232 -5.65 33.84 -3.73
C LEU A 232 -5.51 34.99 -2.72
N GLN A 233 -4.29 35.46 -2.47
CA GLN A 233 -4.04 36.69 -1.72
C GLN A 233 -3.54 37.79 -2.66
N GLY A 234 -3.94 39.05 -2.39
CA GLY A 234 -3.49 40.25 -3.12
C GLY A 234 -4.36 40.65 -4.33
N ASP A 235 -3.81 41.47 -5.22
CA ASP A 235 -4.53 42.18 -6.30
C ASP A 235 -5.32 41.26 -7.25
N LYS A 236 -4.85 40.02 -7.46
CA LYS A 236 -5.55 39.04 -8.33
C LYS A 236 -6.87 38.57 -7.73
N PHE A 237 -6.96 38.46 -6.41
CA PHE A 237 -8.19 38.10 -5.72
C PHE A 237 -9.23 39.21 -5.83
N GLN A 238 -8.80 40.47 -5.63
CA GLN A 238 -9.68 41.63 -5.78
C GLN A 238 -10.23 41.71 -7.20
N LEU A 239 -9.37 41.55 -8.22
CA LEU A 239 -9.81 41.55 -9.62
C LEU A 239 -10.82 40.43 -9.91
N GLN A 240 -10.65 39.24 -9.33
CA GLN A 240 -11.59 38.13 -9.48
C GLN A 240 -12.95 38.44 -8.85
N VAL A 241 -12.96 39.06 -7.66
CA VAL A 241 -14.20 39.55 -7.02
C VAL A 241 -14.89 40.60 -7.87
N GLU A 242 -14.14 41.52 -8.49
CA GLU A 242 -14.69 42.53 -9.38
C GLU A 242 -15.31 41.92 -10.64
N VAL A 243 -14.62 40.98 -11.30
CA VAL A 243 -15.19 40.21 -12.42
C VAL A 243 -16.48 39.53 -11.98
N TRP A 244 -16.46 38.83 -10.84
CA TRP A 244 -17.61 38.12 -10.29
C TRP A 244 -18.82 39.03 -10.09
N LYS A 245 -18.63 40.20 -9.44
CA LYS A 245 -19.69 41.21 -9.27
C LYS A 245 -20.21 41.71 -10.61
N TYR A 246 -19.29 41.99 -11.53
CA TYR A 246 -19.61 42.54 -12.84
C TYR A 246 -20.44 41.57 -13.69
N VAL A 247 -20.00 40.32 -13.86
CA VAL A 247 -20.71 39.32 -14.68
C VAL A 247 -22.06 38.94 -14.08
N ARG A 248 -22.22 39.04 -12.75
CA ARG A 248 -23.51 38.83 -12.08
C ARG A 248 -24.51 39.95 -12.40
N GLN A 249 -24.04 41.20 -12.54
CA GLN A 249 -24.88 42.37 -12.80
C GLN A 249 -25.17 42.56 -14.29
N TYR A 250 -24.17 42.43 -15.16
CA TYR A 250 -24.25 42.77 -16.58
C TYR A 250 -24.27 41.54 -17.51
N GLY A 251 -23.99 40.35 -16.99
CA GLY A 251 -23.95 39.10 -17.77
C GLY A 251 -22.65 38.89 -18.54
N PHE A 252 -22.62 37.83 -19.35
CA PHE A 252 -21.48 37.44 -20.19
C PHE A 252 -21.64 37.89 -21.65
N LEU A 253 -20.53 37.84 -22.41
CA LEU A 253 -20.47 37.96 -23.87
C LEU A 253 -20.94 39.31 -24.45
N SER A 254 -20.87 40.40 -23.66
CA SER A 254 -21.25 41.76 -24.08
C SER A 254 -22.62 41.80 -24.81
N ARG A 255 -23.60 41.02 -24.35
CA ARG A 255 -24.89 40.89 -25.05
C ARG A 255 -25.77 42.12 -24.93
N PHE A 256 -25.56 42.94 -23.89
CA PHE A 256 -26.34 44.14 -23.64
C PHE A 256 -25.53 45.37 -24.01
N ASN A 257 -26.07 46.18 -24.93
CA ASN A 257 -25.49 47.45 -25.33
C ASN A 257 -25.85 48.56 -24.31
N SER A 258 -25.54 48.32 -23.04
CA SER A 258 -25.78 49.23 -21.92
C SER A 258 -24.44 49.78 -21.40
N SER A 259 -24.46 50.99 -20.84
CA SER A 259 -23.32 51.45 -20.05
C SER A 259 -23.16 50.53 -18.83
N SER A 260 -21.92 50.38 -18.37
CA SER A 260 -21.61 49.52 -17.24
C SER A 260 -20.64 50.22 -16.30
N LYS A 261 -20.55 49.72 -15.07
CA LYS A 261 -19.63 50.25 -14.07
C LYS A 261 -18.69 49.14 -13.60
N TRP A 262 -17.40 49.46 -13.49
CA TRP A 262 -16.37 48.55 -13.02
C TRP A 262 -15.72 49.10 -11.76
N GLY A 263 -15.91 48.44 -10.61
CA GLY A 263 -15.36 48.89 -9.33
C GLY A 263 -15.71 50.36 -9.04
N ASP A 264 -14.68 51.15 -8.76
CA ASP A 264 -14.78 52.61 -8.51
C ASP A 264 -14.56 53.47 -9.76
N LEU A 265 -14.39 52.86 -10.94
CA LEU A 265 -14.26 53.62 -12.20
C LEU A 265 -15.57 54.33 -12.56
N ASP A 266 -15.42 55.44 -13.30
CA ASP A 266 -16.52 56.14 -13.96
C ASP A 266 -17.26 55.19 -14.93
N GLU A 267 -18.49 55.57 -15.33
CA GLU A 267 -19.30 54.76 -16.24
C GLU A 267 -18.51 54.42 -17.52
N LEU A 268 -18.35 53.13 -17.77
CA LEU A 268 -17.75 52.62 -18.98
C LEU A 268 -18.72 52.85 -20.15
N PRO A 269 -18.23 53.34 -21.30
CA PRO A 269 -19.06 53.60 -22.47
C PRO A 269 -19.69 52.31 -22.99
N THR A 270 -20.78 52.41 -23.74
CA THR A 270 -21.36 51.23 -24.40
C THR A 270 -20.41 50.63 -25.45
N PRO A 271 -20.40 49.29 -25.64
CA PRO A 271 -21.17 48.26 -24.94
C PRO A 271 -20.55 47.84 -23.60
N ALA A 272 -21.28 47.08 -22.78
CA ALA A 272 -20.72 46.45 -21.57
C ALA A 272 -19.51 45.56 -21.91
N LEU A 273 -18.57 45.39 -20.97
CA LEU A 273 -17.37 44.53 -21.14
C LEU A 273 -17.71 43.14 -21.69
N ASN A 274 -16.88 42.69 -22.64
CA ASN A 274 -16.99 41.40 -23.27
C ASN A 274 -16.20 40.36 -22.46
N ILE A 275 -16.87 39.77 -21.49
CA ILE A 275 -16.32 38.70 -20.65
C ILE A 275 -16.88 37.36 -21.10
N SER A 276 -16.00 36.41 -21.42
CA SER A 276 -16.37 35.03 -21.71
C SER A 276 -15.80 34.06 -20.67
N ALA A 277 -16.49 32.96 -20.45
CA ALA A 277 -16.00 31.82 -19.66
C ALA A 277 -16.08 30.54 -20.50
N PHE A 278 -15.41 29.49 -20.03
CA PHE A 278 -15.45 28.18 -20.69
C PHE A 278 -16.22 27.16 -19.86
N TYR A 279 -15.56 26.49 -18.94
CA TYR A 279 -16.19 25.68 -17.91
C TYR A 279 -15.96 26.34 -16.55
N LEU A 280 -17.02 26.42 -15.76
CA LEU A 280 -16.95 26.95 -14.40
C LEU A 280 -17.48 25.87 -13.45
N PRO A 281 -16.76 25.47 -12.40
CA PRO A 281 -17.21 24.41 -11.51
C PRO A 281 -18.42 24.83 -10.67
N ARG A 282 -19.22 23.84 -10.27
CA ARG A 282 -20.34 24.02 -9.35
C ARG A 282 -19.83 24.27 -7.94
N LEU A 283 -20.48 25.23 -7.28
CA LEU A 283 -20.35 25.45 -5.85
C LEU A 283 -21.07 24.36 -5.06
N THR A 284 -20.34 23.60 -4.24
CA THR A 284 -20.92 22.63 -3.30
C THR A 284 -20.45 22.90 -1.87
N GLY A 285 -21.37 23.24 -0.95
CA GLY A 285 -21.13 23.43 0.49
C GLY A 285 -21.45 24.84 1.01
N ASN A 286 -21.33 25.05 2.33
CA ASN A 286 -21.54 26.32 3.06
C ASN A 286 -20.58 27.48 2.66
N ALA A 287 -19.85 27.34 1.54
CA ALA A 287 -18.94 28.35 0.99
C ALA A 287 -19.67 29.55 0.38
N VAL A 288 -21.00 29.49 0.31
CA VAL A 288 -21.84 30.67 0.15
C VAL A 288 -22.43 30.97 1.53
N THR A 289 -21.66 31.66 2.39
CA THR A 289 -22.36 32.72 3.11
C THR A 289 -22.74 33.70 2.02
N GLU A 290 -24.04 33.78 1.71
CA GLU A 290 -24.55 35.00 1.11
C GLU A 290 -23.91 36.16 1.87
N PRO A 291 -23.50 37.25 1.20
CA PRO A 291 -23.23 38.47 1.92
C PRO A 291 -24.56 38.88 2.56
N ASP A 292 -24.84 38.37 3.76
CA ASP A 292 -25.54 39.19 4.73
C ASP A 292 -24.69 40.46 4.82
N ASN A 293 -25.35 41.61 4.79
CA ASN A 293 -24.76 42.93 4.57
C ASN A 293 -23.85 43.40 5.73
N THR A 294 -23.26 42.45 6.46
CA THR A 294 -22.53 42.58 7.71
C THR A 294 -21.20 41.80 7.72
N MET A 295 -20.88 41.01 6.68
CA MET A 295 -19.53 40.44 6.49
C MET A 295 -18.77 41.23 5.43
N ASP A 296 -17.75 41.96 5.86
CA ASP A 296 -16.94 42.87 5.04
C ASP A 296 -16.10 42.21 3.95
N GLU A 297 -15.96 40.87 3.88
CA GLU A 297 -15.38 40.19 2.72
C GLU A 297 -15.93 38.76 2.58
N PRO A 298 -16.31 38.30 1.37
CA PRO A 298 -16.46 36.87 1.13
C PRO A 298 -15.08 36.23 1.28
N ALA A 299 -14.90 35.36 2.28
CA ALA A 299 -13.64 34.68 2.56
C ALA A 299 -13.14 33.79 1.38
N ILE A 300 -13.98 33.60 0.35
CA ILE A 300 -13.68 32.82 -0.85
C ILE A 300 -14.40 33.45 -2.05
N ALA A 301 -13.66 34.10 -2.95
CA ALA A 301 -14.16 34.51 -4.26
C ALA A 301 -14.18 33.29 -5.17
N VAL A 302 -15.37 32.80 -5.52
CA VAL A 302 -15.52 31.66 -6.43
C VAL A 302 -16.15 32.13 -7.73
N ALA A 303 -15.67 31.59 -8.84
CA ALA A 303 -16.17 31.92 -10.17
C ALA A 303 -17.71 31.72 -10.27
N TYR A 304 -18.41 32.79 -10.63
CA TYR A 304 -19.83 32.80 -10.98
C TYR A 304 -20.03 32.43 -12.45
N GLY A 305 -21.00 31.56 -12.73
CA GLY A 305 -21.46 31.26 -14.09
C GLY A 305 -21.95 29.84 -14.31
N TYR A 306 -21.70 28.89 -13.39
CA TYR A 306 -22.22 27.51 -13.51
C TYR A 306 -23.75 27.45 -13.69
N ASP A 307 -24.49 28.26 -12.94
CA ASP A 307 -25.96 28.37 -13.04
C ASP A 307 -26.44 29.53 -13.91
N TRP A 308 -25.52 30.21 -14.62
CA TRP A 308 -25.90 31.27 -15.53
C TRP A 308 -26.55 30.66 -16.78
N GLN A 309 -27.78 31.10 -17.05
CA GLN A 309 -28.52 30.70 -18.24
C GLN A 309 -28.39 31.79 -19.29
N ASP A 310 -28.00 31.41 -20.52
CA ASP A 310 -27.96 32.34 -21.63
C ASP A 310 -29.38 32.86 -21.91
N PRO A 311 -29.63 34.18 -21.85
CA PRO A 311 -30.96 34.74 -22.07
C PRO A 311 -31.55 34.45 -23.45
N LEU A 312 -30.72 34.24 -24.47
CA LEU A 312 -31.11 34.00 -25.86
C LEU A 312 -31.32 32.51 -26.14
N THR A 313 -30.32 31.68 -25.84
CA THR A 313 -30.37 30.24 -26.16
C THR A 313 -31.08 29.42 -25.09
N LYS A 314 -31.26 29.97 -23.88
CA LYS A 314 -31.78 29.28 -22.69
C LYS A 314 -30.93 28.09 -22.25
N GLU A 315 -29.71 28.00 -22.74
CA GLU A 315 -28.74 26.96 -22.36
C GLU A 315 -27.87 27.40 -21.18
N TYR A 316 -27.16 26.44 -20.57
CA TYR A 316 -26.17 26.67 -19.53
C TYR A 316 -24.77 26.43 -20.09
N PRO A 317 -24.20 27.39 -20.85
CA PRO A 317 -23.01 27.16 -21.67
C PRO A 317 -21.75 26.77 -20.88
N PHE A 318 -21.70 27.15 -19.60
CA PHE A 318 -20.53 26.98 -18.73
C PHE A 318 -20.58 25.72 -17.84
N ARG A 319 -21.65 24.91 -17.95
CA ARG A 319 -21.74 23.62 -17.24
C ARG A 319 -20.96 22.50 -17.92
N ASN A 320 -20.65 22.66 -19.20
CA ASN A 320 -20.01 21.58 -19.94
C ASN A 320 -18.52 21.51 -19.61
N LYS A 321 -18.14 20.51 -18.80
CA LYS A 321 -16.77 20.24 -18.37
C LYS A 321 -15.81 19.90 -19.50
N SER A 322 -16.28 19.37 -20.64
CA SER A 322 -15.40 19.14 -21.80
C SER A 322 -14.81 20.45 -22.34
N LYS A 323 -15.43 21.59 -22.03
CA LYS A 323 -14.90 22.92 -22.36
C LYS A 323 -13.86 23.42 -21.36
N THR A 324 -13.44 22.62 -20.39
CA THR A 324 -12.35 22.99 -19.48
C THR A 324 -11.14 23.44 -20.28
N THR A 325 -10.52 24.53 -19.82
CA THR A 325 -9.54 25.26 -20.61
C THR A 325 -8.39 25.67 -19.69
N PHE A 326 -7.17 25.51 -20.17
CA PHE A 326 -5.95 25.81 -19.46
C PHE A 326 -5.18 26.94 -20.15
N ALA A 327 -4.45 27.74 -19.39
CA ALA A 327 -3.57 28.78 -19.90
C ALA A 327 -2.13 28.54 -19.47
N SER A 328 -1.20 28.78 -20.41
CA SER A 328 0.23 28.90 -20.15
C SER A 328 0.75 30.15 -20.88
N GLY A 329 1.17 31.15 -20.10
CA GLY A 329 1.43 32.49 -20.64
C GLY A 329 0.16 33.13 -21.22
N ASN A 330 0.26 33.69 -22.42
CA ASN A 330 -0.88 34.29 -23.14
C ASN A 330 -1.59 33.30 -24.09
N ARG A 331 -1.32 31.99 -23.97
CA ARG A 331 -1.92 30.96 -24.82
C ARG A 331 -2.90 30.12 -24.02
N ILE A 332 -3.95 29.70 -24.72
CA ILE A 332 -5.06 28.94 -24.17
C ILE A 332 -5.10 27.57 -24.85
N PHE A 333 -5.35 26.52 -24.07
CA PHE A 333 -5.37 25.12 -24.48
C PHE A 333 -6.65 24.44 -23.98
N THR A 334 -7.34 23.71 -24.84
CA THR A 334 -8.54 22.95 -24.45
C THR A 334 -8.16 21.68 -23.68
N LEU A 335 -9.09 21.16 -22.88
CA LEU A 335 -8.91 19.90 -22.17
C LEU A 335 -8.55 18.75 -23.11
N ASP A 336 -9.25 18.63 -24.24
CA ASP A 336 -8.97 17.58 -25.24
C ASP A 336 -7.53 17.66 -25.76
N TYR A 337 -7.04 18.87 -26.03
CA TYR A 337 -5.65 19.07 -26.46
C TYR A 337 -4.64 18.67 -25.37
N VAL A 338 -4.91 19.04 -24.13
CA VAL A 338 -4.04 18.70 -22.98
C VAL A 338 -4.02 17.19 -22.73
N LEU A 339 -5.15 16.50 -22.90
CA LEU A 339 -5.23 15.05 -22.76
C LEU A 339 -4.52 14.30 -23.89
N GLU A 340 -4.69 14.77 -25.14
CA GLU A 340 -4.08 14.13 -26.32
C GLU A 340 -2.57 14.33 -26.38
N ASN A 341 -2.09 15.52 -25.99
CA ASN A 341 -0.68 15.91 -26.09
C ASN A 341 0.07 15.91 -24.75
N GLY A 342 -0.58 15.46 -23.68
CA GLY A 342 -0.02 15.34 -22.34
C GLY A 342 0.75 14.03 -22.16
N SER A 343 1.95 14.12 -21.60
CA SER A 343 2.79 12.94 -21.32
C SER A 343 3.62 13.13 -20.05
N CYS A 344 3.95 12.01 -19.42
CA CYS A 344 4.86 11.97 -18.27
C CYS A 344 6.26 11.60 -18.72
N GLN A 345 7.22 12.50 -18.48
CA GLN A 345 8.59 12.32 -18.93
C GLN A 345 9.55 12.22 -17.75
N PRO A 346 10.55 11.32 -17.81
CA PRO A 346 11.54 11.21 -16.76
C PRO A 346 12.46 12.43 -16.77
N ILE A 347 12.75 12.96 -15.59
CA ILE A 347 13.73 14.01 -15.37
C ILE A 347 15.12 13.37 -15.36
N SER A 348 16.05 13.94 -16.12
CA SER A 348 17.44 13.50 -16.15
C SER A 348 18.07 13.52 -14.75
N ASP A 349 18.81 12.46 -14.42
CA ASP A 349 19.58 12.27 -13.17
C ASP A 349 18.78 12.31 -11.87
N LYS A 350 17.44 12.23 -11.93
CA LYS A 350 16.58 12.16 -10.74
C LYS A 350 15.81 10.85 -10.68
N TYR A 351 15.93 10.16 -9.55
CA TYR A 351 15.26 8.90 -9.28
C TYR A 351 14.50 8.99 -7.96
N GLN A 352 13.45 8.19 -7.83
CA GLN A 352 12.68 8.08 -6.59
C GLN A 352 12.62 6.62 -6.19
N TRP A 353 13.11 6.33 -4.99
CA TRP A 353 12.90 5.04 -4.34
C TRP A 353 11.59 5.07 -3.56
N GLY A 354 10.93 3.92 -3.43
CA GLY A 354 9.68 3.85 -2.70
C GLY A 354 9.07 2.47 -2.62
N PHE A 355 7.79 2.44 -2.24
CA PHE A 355 7.02 1.21 -2.09
C PHE A 355 5.85 1.14 -3.08
N SER A 356 5.54 -0.06 -3.52
CA SER A 356 4.20 -0.39 -4.01
C SER A 356 3.26 -0.52 -2.82
N TYR A 357 2.29 0.39 -2.70
CA TYR A 357 1.29 0.38 -1.61
C TYR A 357 0.60 -0.98 -1.48
N LEU A 358 0.14 -1.55 -2.60
CA LEU A 358 -0.58 -2.83 -2.61
C LEU A 358 0.29 -3.98 -2.12
N GLN A 359 1.52 -4.07 -2.62
CA GLN A 359 2.43 -5.14 -2.21
C GLN A 359 2.88 -4.98 -0.76
N LEU A 360 3.17 -3.76 -0.31
CA LEU A 360 3.48 -3.46 1.08
C LEU A 360 2.32 -3.85 2.01
N TYR A 361 1.08 -3.52 1.64
CA TYR A 361 -0.11 -3.89 2.41
C TYR A 361 -0.25 -5.41 2.52
N ILE A 362 -0.07 -6.16 1.43
CA ILE A 362 -0.12 -7.63 1.41
C ILE A 362 1.02 -8.24 2.24
N ALA A 363 2.23 -7.69 2.14
CA ALA A 363 3.40 -8.16 2.89
C ALA A 363 3.19 -8.01 4.40
N ILE A 364 2.70 -6.84 4.85
CA ILE A 364 2.43 -6.58 6.28
C ILE A 364 1.31 -7.49 6.80
N ASN A 365 0.24 -7.70 6.04
CA ASN A 365 -0.83 -8.64 6.43
C ASN A 365 -0.31 -10.09 6.52
N SER A 366 0.56 -10.49 5.60
CA SER A 366 1.19 -11.82 5.63
C SER A 366 2.11 -12.00 6.84
N LEU A 367 2.90 -10.97 7.17
CA LEU A 367 3.74 -10.94 8.39
C LEU A 367 2.90 -10.99 9.67
N LEU A 368 1.75 -10.31 9.71
CA LEU A 368 0.84 -10.34 10.84
C LEU A 368 0.22 -11.72 11.02
N LEU A 369 -0.22 -12.36 9.92
CA LEU A 369 -0.76 -13.72 9.93
C LEU A 369 0.30 -14.73 10.42
N TRP A 370 1.52 -14.65 9.88
CA TRP A 370 2.65 -15.47 10.33
C TRP A 370 2.95 -15.24 11.82
N SER A 371 3.05 -13.99 12.26
CA SER A 371 3.34 -13.64 13.66
C SER A 371 2.29 -14.19 14.62
N THR A 372 1.00 -14.07 14.25
CA THR A 372 -0.11 -14.60 15.03
C THR A 372 -0.03 -16.12 15.15
N GLY A 373 0.17 -16.83 14.03
CA GLY A 373 0.18 -18.30 14.05
C GLY A 373 1.41 -18.87 14.76
N ILE A 374 2.59 -18.26 14.60
CA ILE A 374 3.79 -18.66 15.36
C ILE A 374 3.59 -18.44 16.86
N TYR A 375 3.01 -17.29 17.26
CA TYR A 375 2.70 -17.03 18.66
C TYR A 375 1.74 -18.07 19.24
N LEU A 376 0.68 -18.44 18.50
CA LEU A 376 -0.27 -19.47 18.94
C LEU A 376 0.38 -20.85 19.09
N ILE A 377 1.26 -21.23 18.17
CA ILE A 377 2.00 -22.50 18.23
C ILE A 377 2.97 -22.51 19.41
N TRP A 378 3.73 -21.43 19.58
CA TRP A 378 4.64 -21.27 20.71
C TRP A 378 3.87 -21.32 22.04
N LEU A 379 2.76 -20.60 22.16
CA LEU A 379 1.91 -20.59 23.35
C LEU A 379 1.37 -21.99 23.66
N LYS A 380 0.91 -22.71 22.64
CA LYS A 380 0.44 -24.10 22.77
C LYS A 380 1.56 -25.04 23.22
N ALA A 381 2.77 -24.87 22.72
CA ALA A 381 3.92 -25.65 23.17
C ALA A 381 4.24 -25.35 24.64
N GLN A 382 4.33 -24.08 25.03
CA GLN A 382 4.64 -23.66 26.40
C GLN A 382 3.63 -24.16 27.45
N PHE A 383 2.34 -24.24 27.12
CA PHE A 383 1.36 -24.79 28.06
C PHE A 383 1.44 -26.30 28.23
N ASN A 384 2.02 -27.02 27.25
CA ASN A 384 2.08 -28.48 27.29
C ASN A 384 3.46 -29.01 27.67
N LEU A 385 4.54 -28.23 27.52
CA LEU A 385 5.92 -28.62 27.88
C LEU A 385 6.07 -28.95 29.39
N PRO A 386 5.62 -28.10 30.35
CA PRO A 386 5.75 -28.39 31.78
C PRO A 386 4.95 -29.62 32.23
N LEU A 387 3.89 -29.99 31.49
CA LEU A 387 3.07 -31.17 31.79
C LEU A 387 3.72 -32.48 31.34
N ALA A 388 4.77 -32.39 30.54
CA ALA A 388 5.46 -33.54 30.00
C ALA A 388 6.76 -33.89 30.74
N GLN A 389 6.99 -33.32 31.93
CA GLN A 389 8.16 -33.58 32.79
C GLN A 389 9.54 -33.31 32.15
N TYR A 390 9.58 -32.61 31.00
CA TYR A 390 10.81 -32.15 30.37
C TYR A 390 10.88 -30.63 30.44
N ASP A 391 11.89 -30.10 31.15
CA ASP A 391 12.12 -28.66 31.26
C ASP A 391 12.64 -28.04 29.94
N GLN A 392 13.22 -28.85 29.05
CA GLN A 392 13.72 -28.43 27.73
C GLN A 392 13.55 -29.55 26.68
N VAL A 393 13.40 -29.15 25.40
CA VAL A 393 13.47 -30.07 24.26
C VAL A 393 14.88 -30.67 24.20
N PRO A 394 15.04 -32.00 24.12
CA PRO A 394 16.36 -32.61 24.06
C PRO A 394 17.17 -32.03 22.89
N GLN A 395 18.41 -31.63 23.15
CA GLN A 395 19.27 -30.96 22.16
C GLN A 395 20.22 -31.95 21.50
N GLU A 396 20.34 -31.86 20.17
CA GLU A 396 21.31 -32.53 19.28
C GLU A 396 21.77 -33.92 19.75
N TRP A 397 22.82 -34.00 20.57
CA TRP A 397 23.39 -35.25 21.08
C TRP A 397 22.45 -36.05 21.96
N GLU A 398 21.60 -35.40 22.75
CA GLU A 398 20.58 -36.06 23.57
C GLU A 398 19.52 -36.74 22.68
N CYS A 399 19.14 -36.10 21.58
CA CYS A 399 18.23 -36.69 20.59
C CYS A 399 18.85 -37.92 19.92
N VAL A 400 20.12 -37.84 19.54
CA VAL A 400 20.84 -38.98 18.95
C VAL A 400 20.95 -40.13 19.95
N LEU A 401 21.30 -39.85 21.21
CA LEU A 401 21.39 -40.86 22.25
C LEU A 401 20.03 -41.50 22.55
N HIS A 402 18.96 -40.71 22.62
CA HIS A 402 17.60 -41.18 22.83
C HIS A 402 17.11 -42.06 21.67
N MET A 403 17.29 -41.59 20.43
CA MET A 403 16.98 -42.36 19.23
C MET A 403 17.75 -43.69 19.20
N SER A 404 19.05 -43.66 19.52
CA SER A 404 19.87 -44.88 19.55
C SER A 404 19.37 -45.90 20.59
N ARG A 405 18.91 -45.41 21.75
CA ARG A 405 18.40 -46.25 22.84
C ARG A 405 17.09 -46.90 22.44
N GLU A 406 16.16 -46.14 21.85
CA GLU A 406 14.84 -46.63 21.48
C GLU A 406 14.90 -47.57 20.26
N LEU A 407 15.73 -47.25 19.27
CA LEU A 407 15.99 -48.15 18.13
C LEU A 407 16.64 -49.47 18.59
N ARG A 408 17.61 -49.42 19.51
CA ARG A 408 18.19 -50.65 20.11
C ARG A 408 17.16 -51.48 20.86
N LYS A 409 16.23 -50.83 21.57
CA LYS A 409 15.15 -51.50 22.31
C LYS A 409 14.21 -52.22 21.35
N GLN A 410 13.77 -51.55 20.28
CA GLN A 410 12.88 -52.14 19.27
C GLN A 410 13.53 -53.28 18.49
N LEU A 411 14.79 -53.14 18.10
CA LEU A 411 15.53 -54.22 17.43
C LEU A 411 15.71 -55.46 18.32
N LYS A 412 15.93 -55.25 19.63
CA LYS A 412 15.99 -56.37 20.59
C LYS A 412 14.63 -57.03 20.78
N GLN A 413 13.54 -56.26 20.82
CA GLN A 413 12.18 -56.78 20.92
C GLN A 413 11.76 -57.56 19.67
N SER A 414 12.27 -57.20 18.49
CA SER A 414 12.06 -57.93 17.25
C SER A 414 13.00 -59.14 17.06
N GLY A 415 13.74 -59.54 18.10
CA GLY A 415 14.56 -60.76 18.12
C GLY A 415 16.01 -60.60 17.64
N ILE A 416 16.47 -59.40 17.30
CA ILE A 416 17.83 -59.14 16.79
C ILE A 416 18.76 -58.78 17.96
N ARG A 417 19.55 -59.76 18.43
CA ARG A 417 20.39 -59.62 19.64
C ARG A 417 21.77 -58.97 19.38
N SER A 418 22.31 -59.03 18.18
CA SER A 418 23.66 -58.56 17.82
C SER A 418 23.67 -57.19 17.10
N VAL A 419 23.01 -56.19 17.70
CA VAL A 419 22.85 -54.85 17.09
C VAL A 419 24.19 -54.18 16.75
N ASN A 420 25.26 -54.48 17.49
CA ASN A 420 26.59 -53.87 17.31
C ASN A 420 27.41 -54.48 16.15
N GLN A 421 26.93 -55.53 15.48
CA GLN A 421 27.65 -56.23 14.40
C GLN A 421 26.98 -56.11 13.02
N LEU A 422 25.88 -55.36 12.93
CA LEU A 422 25.13 -55.19 11.68
C LEU A 422 25.85 -54.22 10.74
N THR A 423 25.93 -54.57 9.46
CA THR A 423 26.38 -53.64 8.41
C THR A 423 25.29 -52.64 8.07
N HIS A 424 25.64 -51.48 7.48
CA HIS A 424 24.69 -50.43 7.12
C HIS A 424 23.48 -50.94 6.29
N LEU A 425 23.71 -51.81 5.31
CA LEU A 425 22.66 -52.39 4.48
C LEU A 425 21.74 -53.34 5.28
N GLN A 426 22.34 -54.19 6.12
CA GLN A 426 21.59 -55.12 6.98
C GLN A 426 20.78 -54.37 8.04
N LEU A 427 21.29 -53.26 8.56
CA LEU A 427 20.57 -52.40 9.50
C LEU A 427 19.38 -51.74 8.81
N LYS A 428 19.58 -51.19 7.60
CA LYS A 428 18.51 -50.56 6.81
C LYS A 428 17.41 -51.56 6.46
N ASP A 429 17.76 -52.73 5.95
CA ASP A 429 16.78 -53.74 5.55
C ASP A 429 16.00 -54.29 6.75
N ASN A 430 16.67 -54.51 7.89
CA ASN A 430 16.00 -54.96 9.11
C ASN A 430 15.04 -53.90 9.68
N VAL A 431 15.42 -52.62 9.69
CA VAL A 431 14.52 -51.53 10.12
C VAL A 431 13.32 -51.37 9.19
N THR A 432 13.52 -51.54 7.88
CA THR A 432 12.44 -51.38 6.90
C THR A 432 11.50 -52.58 6.89
N ALA A 433 12.05 -53.81 6.98
CA ALA A 433 11.28 -55.05 6.89
C ALA A 433 10.61 -55.46 8.21
N HIS A 434 11.26 -55.24 9.36
CA HIS A 434 10.75 -55.72 10.65
C HIS A 434 10.11 -54.63 11.51
N LEU A 435 10.48 -53.36 11.31
CA LEU A 435 10.00 -52.25 12.15
C LEU A 435 9.08 -51.28 11.39
N GLN A 436 8.83 -51.48 10.08
CA GLN A 436 8.05 -50.56 9.23
C GLN A 436 8.48 -49.09 9.39
N GLY A 437 9.79 -48.85 9.56
CA GLY A 437 10.37 -47.52 9.79
C GLY A 437 10.62 -47.16 11.26
N GLY A 438 10.16 -47.96 12.22
CA GLY A 438 10.37 -47.79 13.67
C GLY A 438 9.67 -46.56 14.25
N GLN A 439 9.40 -46.54 15.55
CA GLN A 439 8.61 -45.48 16.18
C GLN A 439 9.26 -44.93 17.45
N ILE A 440 9.52 -43.63 17.55
CA ILE A 440 10.08 -43.02 18.75
C ILE A 440 8.95 -42.33 19.50
N SER A 441 8.75 -42.71 20.77
CA SER A 441 8.01 -41.92 21.74
C SER A 441 8.94 -41.56 22.90
N PHE A 442 8.79 -40.34 23.41
CA PHE A 442 9.38 -40.00 24.71
C PHE A 442 8.44 -40.61 25.74
N GLY A 443 8.80 -41.78 26.29
CA GLY A 443 7.95 -42.50 27.23
C GLY A 443 7.56 -41.62 28.41
N ALA A 444 6.33 -41.12 28.40
CA ALA A 444 5.68 -40.54 29.56
C ALA A 444 4.64 -41.56 30.04
N GLU A 445 4.94 -42.26 31.14
CA GLU A 445 3.90 -42.80 32.01
C GLU A 445 3.21 -41.60 32.67
N SER A 446 2.20 -41.01 32.02
CA SER A 446 1.43 -39.93 32.61
C SER A 446 -0.03 -39.97 32.17
N GLU A 447 -0.88 -40.06 33.18
CA GLU A 447 -2.30 -40.44 33.23
C GLU A 447 -3.28 -39.40 32.64
N THR A 448 -2.87 -38.52 31.73
CA THR A 448 -3.80 -37.55 31.11
C THR A 448 -3.59 -37.37 29.61
N ASP A 449 -4.34 -38.16 28.83
CA ASP A 449 -4.40 -38.17 27.36
C ASP A 449 -4.91 -36.87 26.70
N VAL A 450 -5.25 -35.84 27.47
CA VAL A 450 -5.91 -34.66 26.93
C VAL A 450 -4.85 -33.63 26.49
N ILE A 451 -4.75 -33.39 25.18
CA ILE A 451 -4.13 -32.16 24.68
C ILE A 451 -4.96 -31.01 25.22
N ILE A 452 -4.38 -30.24 26.14
CA ILE A 452 -5.05 -29.09 26.71
C ILE A 452 -5.27 -28.11 25.55
N THR A 453 -6.55 -27.88 25.22
CA THR A 453 -6.93 -26.89 24.22
C THR A 453 -6.42 -25.51 24.65
N LEU A 454 -6.16 -24.61 23.70
CA LEU A 454 -5.63 -23.27 24.00
C LEU A 454 -6.46 -22.57 25.10
N ARG A 455 -7.79 -22.76 25.05
CA ARG A 455 -8.75 -22.24 26.03
C ARG A 455 -8.56 -22.83 27.43
N MET A 456 -8.39 -24.14 27.55
CA MET A 456 -8.12 -24.80 28.84
C MET A 456 -6.72 -24.47 29.37
N GLY A 457 -5.73 -24.26 28.48
CA GLY A 457 -4.36 -23.90 28.84
C GLY A 457 -4.29 -22.50 29.43
N ILE A 458 -4.92 -21.53 28.76
CA ILE A 458 -5.10 -20.17 29.27
C ILE A 458 -5.83 -20.18 30.61
N TRP A 459 -6.91 -20.95 30.73
CA TRP A 459 -7.68 -21.03 31.98
C TRP A 459 -6.87 -21.65 33.13
N ARG A 460 -6.09 -22.70 32.87
CA ARG A 460 -5.25 -23.36 33.87
C ARG A 460 -4.04 -22.51 34.25
N TRP A 461 -3.41 -21.82 33.29
CA TRP A 461 -2.34 -20.85 33.54
C TRP A 461 -2.83 -19.65 34.35
N LEU A 462 -3.97 -19.05 33.99
CA LEU A 462 -4.61 -17.98 34.77
C LEU A 462 -4.99 -18.45 36.18
N ARG A 463 -5.33 -19.73 36.35
CA ARG A 463 -5.64 -20.33 37.66
C ARG A 463 -4.38 -20.59 38.50
N VAL A 464 -3.26 -20.93 37.88
CA VAL A 464 -1.97 -21.19 38.56
C VAL A 464 -1.20 -19.90 38.86
N HIS A 465 -1.36 -18.86 38.05
CA HIS A 465 -0.72 -17.55 38.25
C HIS A 465 -1.65 -16.49 38.85
N ARG A 466 -2.85 -16.88 39.32
CA ARG A 466 -3.63 -16.09 40.28
C ARG A 466 -3.41 -16.61 41.70
N LEU A 467 -2.34 -16.10 42.31
CA LEU A 467 -2.36 -15.66 43.70
C LEU A 467 -1.90 -14.19 43.68
N TRP A 468 -2.90 -13.30 43.74
CA TRP A 468 -2.91 -11.83 43.76
C TRP A 468 -2.71 -11.10 42.43
#